data_AF-A0A6P5RPH6-F1
#
_entry.id   AF-A0A6P5RPH6-F1
#
_cell.length_a   1.000
_cell.length_b   1.000
_cell.length_c   1.000
_cell.angle_alpha   90.00
_cell.angle_beta   90.00
_cell.angle_gamma   90.00
#
_symmetry.space_group_name_H-M   'P 1'
#
loop_
_entity.id
_entity.type
_entity.pdbx_description
1 polymer ?
#
loop_
_entity_poly.entity_id
_entity_poly.type
_entity_poly.pdbx_seq_one_letter_code
_entity_poly.pdbx_strand_id
1 'polypeptide(L)'
;MAAVRAISATKDVTFSSQREEEELVKNDDMKNKAALGDDQPSLSQLPEGDDQNAEEGDLDEEDDEVAALKSEKELVLGPQFSPKEQLEKDKDDESLRKREEQLLGSVDLSTAGESKEPEVKVLSLTIMCRGRPDLVFPIPFTEKSKSSLFTLKDGCHYHIRFTFTVSKNVVSGLKYTNTVWKTGVRVDNSKRILGTFSPRQDPYTYETEEETVPSSMFVRGRYCVRTKFVDDDGKCYLDMSYYTEIQKNWPKSS
;
A
#
# COMPACT_ATOMS: atom_id res chain seq x y z
N MET A 1 25.90 -40.72 -14.81
CA MET A 1 26.09 -40.08 -16.13
C MET A 1 24.73 -39.95 -16.79
N ALA A 2 24.33 -38.71 -17.05
CA ALA A 2 23.13 -38.36 -17.80
C ALA A 2 23.41 -38.40 -19.31
N ALA A 3 22.38 -38.72 -20.09
CA ALA A 3 21.97 -38.04 -21.32
C ALA A 3 21.02 -38.92 -22.13
N VAL A 4 19.79 -38.49 -22.38
CA VAL A 4 19.18 -38.47 -23.73
C VAL A 4 18.08 -37.39 -23.79
N ARG A 5 18.38 -36.39 -24.66
CA ARG A 5 17.56 -35.54 -25.54
C ARG A 5 16.11 -35.16 -25.26
N ALA A 6 15.91 -33.87 -25.57
CA ALA A 6 14.67 -33.13 -25.81
C ALA A 6 13.80 -33.66 -26.96
N ILE A 7 12.50 -33.34 -26.87
CA ILE A 7 11.65 -32.95 -28.00
C ILE A 7 10.77 -31.76 -27.63
N SER A 8 10.68 -30.86 -28.61
CA SER A 8 9.90 -29.63 -28.68
C SER A 8 8.43 -29.90 -28.96
N ALA A 9 7.53 -29.04 -28.47
CA ALA A 9 6.24 -28.78 -29.10
C ALA A 9 5.67 -27.42 -28.65
N THR A 10 5.72 -26.47 -29.57
CA THR A 10 5.02 -25.19 -29.61
C THR A 10 3.51 -25.38 -29.74
N LYS A 11 2.72 -24.53 -29.06
CA LYS A 11 1.37 -24.19 -29.51
C LYS A 11 1.15 -22.69 -29.37
N ASP A 12 1.09 -22.07 -30.55
CA ASP A 12 0.62 -20.72 -30.82
C ASP A 12 -0.76 -20.44 -30.21
N VAL A 13 -0.92 -19.27 -29.62
CA VAL A 13 -2.22 -18.62 -29.46
C VAL A 13 -2.13 -17.28 -30.18
N THR A 14 -2.68 -17.29 -31.39
CA THR A 14 -2.85 -16.15 -32.28
C THR A 14 -3.77 -15.12 -31.62
N PHE A 15 -3.25 -13.90 -31.42
CA PHE A 15 -4.03 -12.73 -31.04
C PHE A 15 -4.61 -12.10 -32.32
N SER A 16 -5.90 -12.33 -32.56
CA SER A 16 -6.62 -11.70 -33.67
C SER A 16 -6.98 -10.26 -33.29
N SER A 17 -6.27 -9.29 -33.84
CA SER A 17 -6.72 -7.90 -33.90
C SER A 17 -7.79 -7.77 -34.99
N GLN A 18 -9.01 -7.44 -34.61
CA GLN A 18 -9.99 -6.88 -35.52
C GLN A 18 -10.16 -5.39 -35.22
N ARG A 19 -9.73 -4.59 -36.19
CA ARG A 19 -10.13 -3.20 -36.40
C ARG A 19 -11.56 -3.22 -36.92
N GLU A 20 -12.40 -2.33 -36.40
CA GLU A 20 -13.54 -1.80 -37.14
C GLU A 20 -13.35 -0.27 -37.18
N GLU A 21 -12.90 0.20 -38.34
CA GLU A 21 -13.19 1.54 -38.84
C GLU A 21 -14.54 1.44 -39.56
N GLU A 22 -15.53 2.24 -39.19
CA GLU A 22 -16.53 2.71 -40.15
C GLU A 22 -16.75 4.22 -39.98
N GLU A 23 -16.54 4.90 -41.11
CA GLU A 23 -16.68 6.33 -41.37
C GLU A 23 -18.13 6.71 -41.74
N LEU A 24 -18.45 7.99 -41.48
CA LEU A 24 -19.33 8.91 -42.23
C LEU A 24 -20.85 8.57 -42.25
N VAL A 25 -21.76 9.54 -42.07
CA VAL A 25 -22.03 10.63 -43.01
C VAL A 25 -22.63 11.87 -42.32
N LYS A 26 -22.10 13.01 -42.81
CA LYS A 26 -22.52 14.42 -42.81
C LYS A 26 -24.01 14.74 -42.63
N ASN A 27 -24.27 15.93 -42.10
CA ASN A 27 -24.96 16.98 -42.87
C ASN A 27 -24.56 18.39 -42.41
N ASP A 28 -24.47 19.24 -43.43
CA ASP A 28 -23.90 20.58 -43.51
C ASP A 28 -24.81 21.72 -43.01
N ASP A 29 -24.24 22.93 -43.08
CA ASP A 29 -24.84 24.27 -43.24
C ASP A 29 -25.12 25.08 -41.95
N MET A 30 -24.74 26.36 -41.81
CA MET A 30 -24.08 27.33 -42.71
C MET A 30 -23.70 28.60 -41.92
N LYS A 31 -22.64 29.30 -42.38
CA LYS A 31 -22.44 30.78 -42.40
C LYS A 31 -22.30 31.54 -41.06
N ASN A 32 -21.43 32.54 -40.88
CA ASN A 32 -20.76 33.55 -41.72
C ASN A 32 -19.55 34.08 -40.90
N LYS A 33 -18.32 34.27 -41.41
CA LYS A 33 -17.75 35.28 -42.35
C LYS A 33 -17.07 36.48 -41.64
N ALA A 34 -15.78 36.66 -42.01
CA ALA A 34 -14.93 37.88 -41.97
C ALA A 34 -14.30 38.27 -40.61
N ALA A 35 -13.05 38.73 -40.48
CA ALA A 35 -12.00 39.15 -41.42
C ALA A 35 -10.60 39.15 -40.74
N LEU A 36 -9.56 39.20 -41.58
CA LEU A 36 -8.12 39.32 -41.31
C LEU A 36 -7.69 40.49 -40.41
N GLY A 37 -6.53 40.32 -39.77
CA GLY A 37 -5.63 41.40 -39.37
C GLY A 37 -4.36 40.86 -38.70
N ASP A 38 -3.24 40.87 -39.43
CA ASP A 38 -1.87 40.63 -38.94
C ASP A 38 -1.48 41.65 -37.85
N ASP A 39 -0.78 41.21 -36.81
CA ASP A 39 0.35 41.94 -36.21
C ASP A 39 1.03 41.08 -35.13
N GLN A 40 2.33 40.84 -35.31
CA GLN A 40 3.25 40.42 -34.25
C GLN A 40 4.07 41.65 -33.87
N PRO A 41 4.29 41.94 -32.58
CA PRO A 41 5.65 41.69 -32.08
C PRO A 41 5.78 41.28 -30.60
N SER A 42 6.91 40.61 -30.34
CA SER A 42 7.75 40.62 -29.13
C SER A 42 7.33 39.95 -27.80
N LEU A 43 8.28 39.08 -27.36
CA LEU A 43 8.55 38.55 -26.02
C LEU A 43 8.08 39.41 -24.83
N SER A 44 7.44 38.76 -23.86
CA SER A 44 7.94 38.69 -22.47
C SER A 44 6.99 37.92 -21.53
N GLN A 45 7.59 37.08 -20.68
CA GLN A 45 7.13 36.71 -19.34
C GLN A 45 6.00 35.67 -19.19
N LEU A 46 6.46 34.45 -18.91
CA LEU A 46 5.76 33.49 -18.05
C LEU A 46 5.44 34.15 -16.70
N PRO A 47 4.20 34.08 -16.18
CA PRO A 47 3.98 34.19 -14.76
C PRO A 47 4.16 32.82 -14.13
N GLU A 48 5.23 32.68 -13.35
CA GLU A 48 5.30 31.75 -12.23
C GLU A 48 4.14 32.11 -11.30
N GLY A 49 3.09 31.29 -11.33
CA GLY A 49 1.97 31.38 -10.40
C GLY A 49 2.28 30.53 -9.18
N ASP A 50 2.49 31.21 -8.06
CA ASP A 50 2.61 30.67 -6.72
C ASP A 50 1.56 29.59 -6.41
N ASP A 51 2.02 28.35 -6.27
CA ASP A 51 1.22 27.24 -5.77
C ASP A 51 1.19 27.30 -4.23
N GLN A 52 0.59 28.37 -3.70
CA GLN A 52 0.30 28.54 -2.27
C GLN A 52 -1.21 28.64 -2.06
N ASN A 53 -1.92 27.54 -2.28
CA ASN A 53 -3.11 27.20 -1.51
C ASN A 53 -3.54 25.75 -1.80
N ALA A 54 -2.85 24.79 -1.19
CA ALA A 54 -3.44 23.47 -1.01
C ALA A 54 -4.20 23.51 0.31
N GLU A 55 -5.50 23.72 0.19
CA GLU A 55 -6.50 23.58 1.23
C GLU A 55 -6.18 22.37 2.10
N GLU A 56 -6.25 22.54 3.42
CA GLU A 56 -6.45 21.43 4.34
C GLU A 56 -7.87 20.91 4.11
N GLY A 57 -8.03 20.19 3.00
CA GLY A 57 -9.15 19.30 2.81
C GLY A 57 -8.95 18.15 3.76
N ASP A 58 -9.86 18.04 4.72
CA ASP A 58 -10.14 16.81 5.43
C ASP A 58 -10.20 15.68 4.37
N LEU A 59 -9.16 14.86 4.27
CA LEU A 59 -9.11 13.72 3.33
C LEU A 59 -9.99 12.56 3.82
N ASP A 60 -10.93 12.86 4.71
CA ASP A 60 -11.84 11.96 5.37
C ASP A 60 -13.23 12.13 4.77
N GLU A 61 -13.46 11.63 3.55
CA GLU A 61 -14.85 11.45 3.07
C GLU A 61 -15.07 10.31 2.07
N GLU A 62 -14.08 9.49 1.72
CA GLU A 62 -14.28 8.35 0.78
C GLU A 62 -13.60 7.04 1.20
N ASP A 63 -13.51 6.76 2.49
CA ASP A 63 -13.24 5.39 2.98
C ASP A 63 -14.51 4.67 3.46
N ASP A 64 -15.69 5.25 3.23
CA ASP A 64 -17.00 4.61 3.46
C ASP A 64 -17.33 3.46 2.48
N GLU A 65 -16.43 3.13 1.54
CA GLU A 65 -16.52 1.88 0.79
C GLU A 65 -16.20 0.62 1.63
N VAL A 66 -15.83 0.78 2.91
CA VAL A 66 -15.87 -0.35 3.86
C VAL A 66 -17.30 -0.66 4.34
N ALA A 67 -18.28 0.20 4.09
CA ALA A 67 -19.69 -0.05 4.42
C ALA A 67 -20.50 -0.68 3.27
N ALA A 68 -20.04 -0.57 2.03
CA ALA A 68 -20.81 -0.96 0.83
C ALA A 68 -20.57 -2.40 0.33
N LEU A 69 -19.61 -3.15 0.87
CA LEU A 69 -19.49 -4.60 0.68
C LEU A 69 -20.03 -5.37 1.90
N LYS A 70 -21.26 -5.06 2.30
CA LYS A 70 -22.07 -5.92 3.16
C LYS A 70 -22.74 -6.99 2.30
N SER A 71 -22.09 -8.15 2.21
CA SER A 71 -22.54 -9.44 1.64
C SER A 71 -21.37 -9.94 0.78
N GLU A 72 -20.55 -10.89 1.24
CA GLU A 72 -20.96 -12.26 1.51
C GLU A 72 -20.23 -12.84 2.74
N LYS A 73 -21.02 -13.33 3.71
CA LYS A 73 -20.63 -14.05 4.95
C LYS A 73 -19.88 -13.21 5.98
N GLU A 74 -20.64 -12.50 6.81
CA GLU A 74 -20.21 -12.12 8.16
C GLU A 74 -19.79 -13.41 8.89
N LEU A 75 -18.49 -13.70 8.89
CA LEU A 75 -17.92 -14.75 9.71
C LEU A 75 -18.02 -14.27 11.15
N VAL A 76 -19.01 -14.79 11.87
CA VAL A 76 -19.16 -14.53 13.29
C VAL A 76 -17.95 -15.14 14.00
N LEU A 77 -17.00 -14.29 14.38
CA LEU A 77 -15.87 -14.70 15.18
C LEU A 77 -16.36 -15.15 16.56
N GLY A 78 -15.78 -16.24 17.07
CA GLY A 78 -16.08 -16.75 18.40
C GLY A 78 -15.61 -15.78 19.50
N PRO A 79 -16.00 -16.01 20.76
CA PRO A 79 -15.55 -15.20 21.89
C PRO A 79 -14.01 -15.12 21.95
N GLN A 80 -13.46 -13.91 22.09
CA GLN A 80 -12.02 -13.74 22.28
C GLN A 80 -11.57 -14.23 23.65
N PHE A 81 -10.50 -15.02 23.66
CA PHE A 81 -9.77 -15.42 24.85
C PHE A 81 -8.32 -14.94 24.74
N SER A 82 -7.73 -14.58 25.88
CA SER A 82 -6.29 -14.34 25.95
C SER A 82 -5.53 -15.67 25.85
N PRO A 83 -4.25 -15.67 25.43
CA PRO A 83 -3.48 -16.90 25.30
C PRO A 83 -3.27 -17.57 26.66
N LYS A 84 -3.26 -16.77 27.74
CA LYS A 84 -3.18 -17.23 29.13
C LYS A 84 -4.45 -17.94 29.60
N GLU A 85 -5.62 -17.36 29.35
CA GLU A 85 -6.91 -17.98 29.71
C GLU A 85 -7.12 -19.31 28.98
N GLN A 86 -6.64 -19.42 27.74
CA GLN A 86 -6.74 -20.65 26.97
C GLN A 86 -5.82 -21.74 27.54
N LEU A 87 -4.56 -21.42 27.84
CA LEU A 87 -3.61 -22.37 28.42
C LEU A 87 -4.05 -22.89 29.81
N GLU A 88 -4.76 -22.07 30.58
CA GLU A 88 -5.31 -22.49 31.88
C GLU A 88 -6.45 -23.51 31.72
N LYS A 89 -7.33 -23.33 30.71
CA LYS A 89 -8.42 -24.27 30.42
C LYS A 89 -7.92 -25.59 29.86
N ASP A 90 -6.88 -25.54 29.03
CA ASP A 90 -6.35 -26.71 28.31
C ASP A 90 -5.29 -27.47 29.15
N LYS A 91 -5.06 -27.06 30.41
CA LYS A 91 -4.09 -27.65 31.33
C LYS A 91 -4.31 -29.14 31.58
N ASP A 92 -5.57 -29.58 31.58
CA ASP A 92 -5.96 -30.95 31.89
C ASP A 92 -5.99 -31.88 30.66
N ASP A 93 -5.76 -31.35 29.44
CA ASP A 93 -5.77 -32.11 28.19
C ASP A 93 -4.41 -32.08 27.48
N GLU A 94 -3.69 -33.20 27.53
CA GLU A 94 -2.38 -33.36 26.91
C GLU A 94 -2.40 -33.15 25.39
N SER A 95 -3.51 -33.50 24.72
CA SER A 95 -3.64 -33.38 23.27
C SER A 95 -3.82 -31.91 22.84
N LEU A 96 -4.57 -31.13 23.62
CA LEU A 96 -4.73 -29.71 23.40
C LEU A 96 -3.41 -28.98 23.64
N ARG A 97 -2.70 -29.28 24.73
CA ARG A 97 -1.38 -28.68 24.99
C ARG A 97 -0.39 -28.88 23.86
N LYS A 98 -0.30 -30.10 23.30
CA LYS A 98 0.58 -30.39 22.16
C LYS A 98 0.17 -29.62 20.91
N ARG A 99 -1.13 -29.48 20.66
CA ARG A 99 -1.66 -28.72 19.52
C ARG A 99 -1.39 -27.23 19.68
N GLU A 100 -1.62 -26.68 20.87
CA GLU A 100 -1.37 -25.28 21.18
C GLU A 100 0.11 -24.94 21.07
N GLU A 101 0.99 -25.78 21.61
CA GLU A 101 2.43 -25.60 21.48
C GLU A 101 2.89 -25.63 20.02
N GLN A 102 2.26 -26.46 19.17
CA GLN A 102 2.52 -26.47 17.73
C GLN A 102 2.03 -25.20 17.01
N LEU A 103 0.93 -24.58 17.46
CA LEU A 103 0.33 -23.42 16.81
C LEU A 103 0.95 -22.10 17.27
N LEU A 104 1.19 -21.96 18.56
CA LEU A 104 1.67 -20.74 19.21
C LEU A 104 3.20 -20.74 19.38
N GLY A 105 3.86 -21.89 19.24
CA GLY A 105 5.26 -22.07 19.63
C GLY A 105 5.42 -22.02 21.15
N SER A 106 6.67 -21.99 21.63
CA SER A 106 6.97 -21.69 23.04
C SER A 106 6.65 -20.22 23.31
N VAL A 107 5.39 -19.90 23.58
CA VAL A 107 4.97 -18.56 23.96
C VAL A 107 5.59 -18.23 25.31
N ASP A 108 6.45 -17.22 25.31
CA ASP A 108 6.90 -16.59 26.55
C ASP A 108 5.70 -15.96 27.25
N LEU A 109 5.28 -16.58 28.34
CA LEU A 109 4.18 -16.13 29.21
C LEU A 109 4.43 -14.75 29.82
N SER A 110 5.66 -14.23 29.75
CA SER A 110 6.02 -12.85 30.10
C SER A 110 5.53 -11.83 29.08
N THR A 111 5.39 -12.22 27.80
CA THR A 111 5.03 -11.33 26.68
C THR A 111 3.53 -11.40 26.36
N ALA A 112 2.89 -12.54 26.65
CA ALA A 112 1.44 -12.66 26.68
C ALA A 112 0.91 -11.93 27.93
N GLY A 113 0.19 -10.83 27.74
CA GLY A 113 -0.37 -10.04 28.82
C GLY A 113 -1.63 -10.69 29.38
N GLU A 114 -2.05 -10.30 30.59
CA GLU A 114 -3.40 -10.62 31.10
C GLU A 114 -4.51 -9.86 30.35
N SER A 115 -4.11 -8.93 29.46
CA SER A 115 -5.04 -8.13 28.67
C SER A 115 -5.61 -8.96 27.52
N LYS A 116 -6.94 -8.91 27.39
CA LYS A 116 -7.66 -9.52 26.27
C LYS A 116 -7.39 -8.81 24.95
N GLU A 117 -6.96 -7.56 25.00
CA GLU A 117 -6.74 -6.79 23.79
C GLU A 117 -5.32 -6.97 23.23
N PRO A 118 -5.20 -7.34 21.94
CA PRO A 118 -3.91 -7.34 21.26
C PRO A 118 -3.31 -5.92 21.17
N GLU A 119 -1.99 -5.86 21.08
CA GLU A 119 -1.24 -4.64 20.81
C GLU A 119 -0.22 -4.87 19.70
N VAL A 120 -0.32 -4.08 18.64
CA VAL A 120 0.65 -4.04 17.53
C VAL A 120 1.37 -2.71 17.56
N LYS A 121 2.70 -2.74 17.51
CA LYS A 121 3.53 -1.54 17.33
C LYS A 121 4.31 -1.66 16.04
N VAL A 122 4.01 -0.82 15.07
CA VAL A 122 4.80 -0.71 13.84
C VAL A 122 6.04 0.12 14.14
N LEU A 123 7.21 -0.50 13.97
CA LEU A 123 8.51 0.07 14.35
C LEU A 123 9.14 0.87 13.21
N SER A 124 9.03 0.40 11.98
CA SER A 124 9.64 1.07 10.83
C SER A 124 9.00 0.72 9.50
N LEU A 125 8.99 1.69 8.59
CA LEU A 125 8.75 1.56 7.16
C LEU A 125 10.09 1.52 6.44
N THR A 126 10.33 0.51 5.60
CA THR A 126 11.54 0.43 4.76
C THR A 126 11.17 0.38 3.29
N ILE A 127 11.86 1.17 2.48
CA ILE A 127 11.75 1.15 1.02
C ILE A 127 12.99 0.50 0.45
N MET A 128 12.81 -0.62 -0.25
CA MET A 128 13.89 -1.41 -0.84
C MET A 128 13.84 -1.23 -2.35
N CYS A 129 14.89 -0.69 -2.94
CA CYS A 129 14.98 -0.45 -4.37
C CYS A 129 16.15 -1.25 -4.95
N ARG A 130 15.94 -1.93 -6.09
CA ARG A 130 17.01 -2.70 -6.72
C ARG A 130 18.23 -1.83 -7.01
N GLY A 131 19.40 -2.25 -6.51
CA GLY A 131 20.68 -1.58 -6.73
C GLY A 131 20.91 -0.30 -5.90
N ARG A 132 20.11 -0.07 -4.86
CA ARG A 132 20.32 1.02 -3.88
C ARG A 132 20.24 0.49 -2.45
N PRO A 133 20.86 1.16 -1.48
CA PRO A 133 20.66 0.82 -0.07
C PRO A 133 19.21 1.05 0.34
N ASP A 134 18.74 0.21 1.25
CA ASP A 134 17.41 0.31 1.87
C ASP A 134 17.24 1.67 2.56
N LEU A 135 16.08 2.31 2.33
CA LEU A 135 15.69 3.52 3.04
C LEU A 135 14.81 3.14 4.22
N VAL A 136 15.33 3.24 5.43
CA VAL A 136 14.64 2.84 6.66
C VAL A 136 14.13 4.07 7.41
N PHE A 137 12.82 4.11 7.67
CA PHE A 137 12.12 5.19 8.36
C PHE A 137 11.51 4.66 9.67
N PRO A 138 12.10 4.97 10.84
CA PRO A 138 11.52 4.64 12.13
C PRO A 138 10.17 5.33 12.34
N ILE A 139 9.21 4.63 12.94
CA ILE A 139 7.87 5.13 13.26
C ILE A 139 7.79 5.32 14.79
N PRO A 140 7.29 6.47 15.28
CA PRO A 140 6.78 7.61 14.53
C PRO A 140 7.89 8.40 13.82
N PHE A 141 7.56 8.99 12.66
CA PHE A 141 8.53 9.78 11.91
C PHE A 141 9.04 10.98 12.72
N THR A 142 10.36 11.13 12.77
CA THR A 142 11.03 12.21 13.52
C THR A 142 10.75 13.58 12.92
N GLU A 143 10.52 13.65 11.60
CA GLU A 143 10.31 14.88 10.87
C GLU A 143 8.81 15.06 10.53
N LYS A 144 8.17 16.03 11.19
CA LYS A 144 6.79 16.45 10.90
C LYS A 144 6.70 17.49 9.78
N SER A 145 7.79 17.71 9.05
CA SER A 145 7.77 18.72 7.98
C SER A 145 6.90 18.22 6.83
N LYS A 146 6.22 19.13 6.12
CA LYS A 146 5.55 18.84 4.85
C LYS A 146 6.59 18.52 3.75
N SER A 147 7.72 17.90 4.06
CA SER A 147 8.71 17.46 3.09
C SER A 147 8.42 16.03 2.65
N SER A 148 8.97 15.64 1.50
CA SER A 148 8.88 14.27 1.02
C SER A 148 9.78 13.38 1.89
N LEU A 149 9.22 12.32 2.47
CA LEU A 149 9.93 11.35 3.29
C LEU A 149 11.03 10.63 2.48
N PHE A 150 10.75 10.37 1.20
CA PHE A 150 11.71 9.83 0.26
C PHE A 150 11.34 10.19 -1.18
N THR A 151 12.29 9.95 -2.09
CA THR A 151 12.12 10.14 -3.53
C THR A 151 12.36 8.82 -4.26
N LEU A 152 11.43 8.44 -5.14
CA LEU A 152 11.54 7.32 -6.07
C LEU A 152 11.87 7.80 -7.48
N LYS A 153 12.59 6.97 -8.24
CA LYS A 153 12.83 7.20 -9.67
C LYS A 153 11.68 6.59 -10.49
N ASP A 154 11.24 7.29 -11.52
CA ASP A 154 10.30 6.72 -12.49
C ASP A 154 10.85 5.43 -13.13
N GLY A 155 9.98 4.42 -13.23
CA GLY A 155 10.38 3.10 -13.74
C GLY A 155 11.22 2.26 -12.78
N CYS A 156 11.43 2.66 -11.52
CA CYS A 156 12.15 1.80 -10.58
C CYS A 156 11.24 0.71 -10.01
N HIS A 157 11.84 -0.45 -9.76
CA HIS A 157 11.22 -1.53 -8.98
C HIS A 157 11.51 -1.33 -7.50
N TYR A 158 10.50 -1.45 -6.67
CA TYR A 158 10.62 -1.34 -5.22
C TYR A 158 9.76 -2.36 -4.48
N HIS A 159 10.15 -2.61 -3.24
CA HIS A 159 9.37 -3.31 -2.24
C HIS A 159 9.23 -2.43 -1.01
N ILE A 160 8.08 -2.53 -0.35
CA ILE A 160 7.85 -1.92 0.95
C ILE A 160 7.97 -3.00 2.00
N ARG A 161 8.74 -2.74 3.05
CA ARG A 161 8.89 -3.63 4.20
C ARG A 161 8.49 -2.93 5.49
N PHE A 162 7.54 -3.52 6.20
CA PHE A 162 7.15 -3.10 7.53
C PHE A 162 7.77 -4.01 8.57
N THR A 163 8.29 -3.42 9.64
CA THR A 163 8.70 -4.16 10.83
C THR A 163 7.81 -3.77 11.99
N PHE A 164 7.24 -4.75 12.69
CA PHE A 164 6.28 -4.50 13.77
C PHE A 164 6.37 -5.59 14.86
N THR A 165 5.98 -5.25 16.08
CA THR A 165 5.90 -6.22 17.20
C THR A 165 4.46 -6.44 17.59
N VAL A 166 4.15 -7.67 18.00
CA VAL A 166 2.85 -8.05 18.56
C VAL A 166 3.05 -8.45 20.01
N SER A 167 2.24 -7.90 20.90
CA SER A 167 2.25 -8.20 22.33
C SER A 167 0.83 -8.36 22.89
N LYS A 168 0.75 -8.80 24.14
CA LYS A 168 -0.50 -9.04 24.90
C LYS A 168 -1.32 -10.23 24.41
N ASN A 169 -1.90 -10.16 23.22
CA ASN A 169 -2.77 -11.20 22.65
C ASN A 169 -2.50 -11.41 21.16
N VAL A 170 -3.01 -12.51 20.61
CA VAL A 170 -2.98 -12.82 19.18
C VAL A 170 -3.82 -11.79 18.42
N VAL A 171 -3.26 -11.27 17.33
CA VAL A 171 -3.94 -10.38 16.39
C VAL A 171 -4.45 -11.22 15.25
N SER A 172 -5.76 -11.26 15.03
CA SER A 172 -6.36 -12.04 13.94
C SER A 172 -6.72 -11.14 12.76
N GLY A 173 -6.35 -11.59 11.55
CA GLY A 173 -6.70 -10.90 10.31
C GLY A 173 -6.20 -9.46 10.24
N LEU A 174 -4.93 -9.24 10.61
CA LEU A 174 -4.29 -7.94 10.44
C LEU A 174 -4.28 -7.56 8.96
N LYS A 175 -4.77 -6.38 8.63
CA LYS A 175 -4.91 -5.82 7.28
C LYS A 175 -4.06 -4.57 7.15
N TYR A 176 -3.40 -4.47 6.02
CA TYR A 176 -2.66 -3.31 5.57
C TYR A 176 -3.43 -2.62 4.45
N THR A 177 -3.66 -1.33 4.59
CA THR A 177 -4.22 -0.47 3.54
C THR A 177 -3.23 0.63 3.21
N ASN A 178 -2.96 0.80 1.92
CA ASN A 178 -2.14 1.86 1.37
C ASN A 178 -2.97 2.67 0.37
N THR A 179 -3.23 3.93 0.69
CA THR A 179 -3.96 4.82 -0.21
C THR A 179 -3.01 5.92 -0.68
N VAL A 180 -3.02 6.19 -1.97
CA VAL A 180 -2.11 7.15 -2.60
C VAL A 180 -2.93 8.23 -3.29
N TRP A 181 -2.58 9.49 -3.04
CA TRP A 181 -3.19 10.66 -3.66
C TRP A 181 -2.15 11.50 -4.39
N LYS A 182 -2.59 12.08 -5.50
CA LYS A 182 -1.84 13.09 -6.26
C LYS A 182 -2.73 14.31 -6.47
N THR A 183 -2.28 15.48 -6.00
CA THR A 183 -3.02 16.75 -6.16
C THR A 183 -4.48 16.63 -5.68
N GLY A 184 -4.69 16.04 -4.50
CA GLY A 184 -6.02 15.84 -3.91
C GLY A 184 -6.82 14.66 -4.49
N VAL A 185 -6.46 14.14 -5.67
CA VAL A 185 -7.16 13.01 -6.29
C VAL A 185 -6.55 11.68 -5.85
N ARG A 186 -7.40 10.72 -5.43
CA ARG A 186 -6.98 9.36 -5.13
C ARG A 186 -6.55 8.66 -6.43
N VAL A 187 -5.30 8.19 -6.48
CA VAL A 187 -4.71 7.54 -7.67
C VAL A 187 -4.45 6.06 -7.48
N ASP A 188 -4.35 5.59 -6.22
CA ASP A 188 -4.24 4.16 -5.90
C ASP A 188 -4.86 3.87 -4.52
N ASN A 189 -5.40 2.67 -4.35
CA ASN A 189 -5.84 2.14 -3.06
C ASN A 189 -5.62 0.62 -3.03
N SER A 190 -4.60 0.22 -2.28
CA SER A 190 -4.15 -1.16 -2.17
C SER A 190 -4.46 -1.71 -0.78
N LYS A 191 -5.26 -2.78 -0.70
CA LYS A 191 -5.64 -3.47 0.55
C LYS A 191 -5.10 -4.89 0.55
N ARG A 192 -4.43 -5.31 1.62
CA ARG A 192 -3.83 -6.65 1.76
C ARG A 192 -4.07 -7.22 3.16
N ILE A 193 -4.46 -8.48 3.23
CA ILE A 193 -4.57 -9.23 4.49
C ILE A 193 -3.20 -9.84 4.79
N LEU A 194 -2.60 -9.42 5.89
CA LEU A 194 -1.28 -9.89 6.35
C LEU A 194 -1.39 -11.24 7.06
N GLY A 195 -2.51 -11.49 7.75
CA GLY A 195 -2.81 -12.75 8.43
C GLY A 195 -2.91 -12.61 9.94
N THR A 196 -2.70 -13.72 10.65
CA THR A 196 -2.78 -13.80 12.11
C THR A 196 -1.38 -13.83 12.72
N PHE A 197 -1.16 -13.02 13.76
CA PHE A 197 0.14 -12.84 14.40
C PHE A 197 0.04 -13.08 15.90
N SER A 198 0.88 -13.95 16.44
CA SER A 198 0.94 -14.24 17.87
C SER A 198 1.88 -13.27 18.59
N PRO A 199 1.73 -13.09 19.91
CA PRO A 199 2.69 -12.33 20.70
C PRO A 199 4.07 -12.99 20.68
N ARG A 200 5.12 -12.23 20.34
CA ARG A 200 6.52 -12.70 20.42
C ARG A 200 7.47 -11.55 20.73
N GLN A 201 8.66 -11.87 21.27
CA GLN A 201 9.68 -10.85 21.57
C GLN A 201 10.30 -10.26 20.30
N ASP A 202 10.59 -11.10 19.30
CA ASP A 202 11.24 -10.67 18.06
C ASP A 202 10.28 -9.95 17.10
N PRO A 203 10.69 -8.86 16.44
CA PRO A 203 9.80 -8.18 15.50
C PRO A 203 9.41 -9.05 14.30
N TYR A 204 8.16 -8.94 13.86
CA TYR A 204 7.68 -9.43 12.57
C TYR A 204 8.13 -8.52 11.44
N THR A 205 8.33 -9.13 10.28
CA THR A 205 8.67 -8.44 9.04
C THR A 205 7.65 -8.85 7.99
N TYR A 206 7.01 -7.86 7.39
CA TYR A 206 6.14 -8.04 6.23
C TYR A 206 6.73 -7.27 5.05
N GLU A 207 6.81 -7.91 3.91
CA GLU A 207 7.32 -7.34 2.66
C GLU A 207 6.23 -7.44 1.59
N THR A 208 6.00 -6.35 0.88
CA THR A 208 5.05 -6.31 -0.23
C THR A 208 5.61 -7.02 -1.46
N GLU A 209 4.71 -7.39 -2.35
CA GLU A 209 5.07 -7.78 -3.72
C GLU A 209 5.90 -6.67 -4.39
N GLU A 210 6.69 -7.05 -5.40
CA GLU A 210 7.46 -6.07 -6.16
C GLU A 210 6.51 -5.15 -6.94
N GLU A 211 6.63 -3.86 -6.71
CA GLU A 211 5.88 -2.84 -7.43
C GLU A 211 6.82 -2.07 -8.36
N THR A 212 6.26 -1.54 -9.46
CA THR A 212 7.00 -0.74 -10.43
C THR A 212 6.43 0.66 -10.48
N VAL A 213 7.27 1.66 -10.24
CA VAL A 213 6.88 3.06 -10.38
C VAL A 213 6.55 3.34 -11.85
N PRO A 214 5.36 3.85 -12.19
CA PRO A 214 5.01 4.09 -13.59
C PRO A 214 5.98 5.09 -14.25
N SER A 215 6.40 4.80 -15.48
CA SER A 215 7.32 5.65 -16.24
C SER A 215 6.55 6.63 -17.11
N SER A 216 6.24 7.82 -16.59
CA SER A 216 5.61 8.89 -17.37
C SER A 216 5.96 10.27 -16.84
N MET A 217 6.06 11.26 -17.74
CA MET A 217 6.21 12.66 -17.35
C MET A 217 5.10 13.13 -16.41
N PHE A 218 3.88 12.62 -16.62
CA PHE A 218 2.70 12.98 -15.83
C PHE A 218 2.64 12.28 -14.46
N VAL A 219 3.50 11.30 -14.20
CA VAL A 219 3.57 10.59 -12.90
C VAL A 219 4.63 11.22 -12.00
N ARG A 220 5.47 12.09 -12.53
CA ARG A 220 6.43 12.82 -11.70
C ARG A 220 5.72 13.84 -10.82
N GLY A 221 6.32 14.13 -9.67
CA GLY A 221 5.80 15.06 -8.68
C GLY A 221 5.54 14.40 -7.33
N ARG A 222 4.81 15.13 -6.49
CA ARG A 222 4.58 14.78 -5.09
C ARG A 222 3.27 14.03 -4.89
N TYR A 223 3.33 13.05 -3.99
CA TYR A 223 2.22 12.18 -3.62
C TYR A 223 2.02 12.22 -2.12
N CYS A 224 0.77 12.17 -1.68
CA CYS A 224 0.41 11.88 -0.30
C CYS A 224 0.08 10.40 -0.19
N VAL A 225 0.59 9.71 0.81
CA VAL A 225 0.36 8.29 1.06
C VAL A 225 -0.16 8.14 2.48
N ARG A 226 -1.28 7.46 2.65
CA ARG A 226 -1.85 7.08 3.95
C ARG A 226 -1.73 5.58 4.09
N THR A 227 -1.05 5.16 5.14
CA THR A 227 -0.88 3.76 5.51
C THR A 227 -1.68 3.47 6.78
N LYS A 228 -2.49 2.43 6.74
CA LYS A 228 -3.34 2.00 7.86
C LYS A 228 -3.18 0.51 8.16
N PHE A 229 -3.13 0.16 9.45
CA PHE A 229 -3.13 -1.22 9.95
C PHE A 229 -4.34 -1.44 10.85
N VAL A 230 -5.21 -2.38 10.47
CA VAL A 230 -6.46 -2.69 11.18
C VAL A 230 -6.64 -4.20 11.27
N ASP A 231 -7.13 -4.75 12.37
CA ASP A 231 -7.48 -6.18 12.47
C ASP A 231 -8.95 -6.48 12.10
N ASP A 232 -9.37 -7.74 12.24
CA ASP A 232 -10.75 -8.15 12.01
C ASP A 232 -11.73 -7.61 13.05
N ASP A 233 -11.26 -7.22 14.23
CA ASP A 233 -12.07 -6.59 15.29
C ASP A 233 -12.27 -5.08 15.07
N GLY A 234 -11.68 -4.53 14.01
CA GLY A 234 -11.75 -3.11 13.66
C GLY A 234 -10.80 -2.22 14.46
N LYS A 235 -9.88 -2.80 15.25
CA LYS A 235 -8.89 -2.04 16.02
C LYS A 235 -7.82 -1.52 15.08
N CYS A 236 -7.68 -0.19 15.05
CA CYS A 236 -6.63 0.48 14.30
C CYS A 236 -5.35 0.56 15.14
N TYR A 237 -4.24 0.03 14.62
CA TYR A 237 -2.93 0.03 15.29
C TYR A 237 -1.99 1.10 14.75
N LEU A 238 -2.19 1.50 13.51
CA LEU A 238 -1.40 2.53 12.84
C LEU A 238 -2.30 3.21 11.83
N ASP A 239 -2.33 4.54 11.86
CA ASP A 239 -2.89 5.38 10.80
C ASP A 239 -1.95 6.56 10.65
N MET A 240 -1.29 6.64 9.49
CA MET A 240 -0.25 7.63 9.26
C MET A 240 -0.24 8.08 7.82
N SER A 241 -0.01 9.38 7.63
CA SER A 241 0.14 9.99 6.32
C SER A 241 1.54 10.56 6.15
N TYR A 242 2.13 10.36 4.98
CA TYR A 242 3.43 10.92 4.61
C TYR A 242 3.46 11.30 3.13
N TYR A 243 4.44 12.11 2.77
CA TYR A 243 4.65 12.50 1.39
C TYR A 243 5.81 11.73 0.77
N THR A 244 5.69 11.40 -0.51
CA THR A 244 6.77 10.85 -1.33
C THR A 244 6.82 11.59 -2.66
N GLU A 245 7.96 11.55 -3.33
CA GLU A 245 8.14 12.23 -4.61
C GLU A 245 8.65 11.26 -5.67
N ILE A 246 8.08 11.35 -6.88
CA ILE A 246 8.56 10.61 -8.04
C ILE A 246 9.30 11.58 -8.96
N GLN A 247 10.57 11.27 -9.25
CA GLN A 247 11.44 12.07 -10.11
C GLN A 247 11.99 11.23 -11.28
N LYS A 248 12.45 11.91 -12.33
CA LYS A 248 13.10 11.25 -13.48
C LYS A 248 14.42 10.56 -13.11
N ASN A 249 15.14 11.17 -12.16
CA ASN A 249 16.43 10.69 -11.71
C ASN A 249 16.40 10.62 -10.19
N TRP A 250 17.24 9.76 -9.63
CA TRP A 250 17.45 9.74 -8.20
C TRP A 250 18.02 11.08 -7.70
N PRO A 251 17.70 11.48 -6.46
CA PRO A 251 18.35 12.62 -5.84
C PRO A 251 19.86 12.39 -5.80
N LYS A 252 20.63 13.41 -6.16
CA LYS A 252 22.08 13.37 -6.07
C LYS A 252 22.44 13.29 -4.59
N SER A 253 23.32 12.35 -4.23
CA SER A 253 23.94 12.36 -2.90
C SER A 253 24.73 13.66 -2.79
N SER A 254 24.33 14.53 -1.86
CA SER A 254 25.13 15.70 -1.48
C SER A 254 26.36 15.27 -0.69
#